data_AF-A0A251XLB5-F1
#
_entry.id   AF-A0A251XLB5-F1
#
_cell.length_a   1.000
_cell.length_b   1.000
_cell.length_c   1.000
_cell.angle_alpha   90.00
_cell.angle_beta   90.00
_cell.angle_gamma   90.00
#
_symmetry.space_group_name_H-M   'P 1'
#
loop_
_entity.id
_entity.type
_entity.pdbx_description
1 polymer ?
#
loop_
_entity_poly.entity_id
_entity_poly.type
_entity_poly.pdbx_seq_one_letter_code
_entity_poly.pdbx_strand_id
1 'polypeptide(L)'
;MEGAERGHVQQFLSVPTEAETCGPVVHDTEGMVFVAVQHPGEDGSFAEQHSFFPDYVPAGATPPKGAWRGPRPSVIQVWRG
;
A
#
# COMPACT_ATOMS: atom_id res chain seq x y z
N MET A 1 24.65 -1.24 -21.63
CA MET A 1 23.47 -1.94 -21.09
C MET A 1 23.13 -3.04 -22.10
N GLU A 2 23.82 -4.17 -22.01
CA GLU A 2 23.76 -5.28 -22.97
C GLU A 2 23.77 -6.61 -22.19
N GLY A 3 23.17 -7.67 -22.73
CA GLY A 3 23.05 -8.98 -22.09
C GLY A 3 21.66 -9.59 -22.24
N ALA A 4 21.55 -10.92 -22.06
CA ALA A 4 20.31 -11.67 -22.27
C ALA A 4 19.15 -11.18 -21.39
N GLU A 5 19.45 -10.68 -20.18
CA GLU A 5 18.46 -10.24 -19.18
C GLU A 5 18.17 -8.72 -19.24
N ARG A 6 18.60 -8.04 -20.30
CA ARG A 6 18.36 -6.60 -20.42
C ARG A 6 16.85 -6.31 -20.48
N GLY A 7 16.36 -5.50 -19.54
CA GLY A 7 14.95 -5.14 -19.47
C GLY A 7 14.08 -6.19 -18.78
N HIS A 8 14.68 -7.22 -18.18
CA HIS A 8 13.97 -8.14 -17.31
C HIS A 8 13.46 -7.38 -16.08
N VAL A 9 12.14 -7.39 -15.89
CA VAL A 9 11.46 -6.79 -14.75
C VAL A 9 10.65 -7.86 -14.02
N GLN A 10 10.57 -7.73 -12.70
CA GLN A 10 9.75 -8.59 -11.86
C GLN A 10 8.90 -7.72 -10.94
N GLN A 11 7.69 -8.18 -10.64
CA GLN A 11 6.84 -7.51 -9.68
C GLN A 11 7.45 -7.62 -8.28
N PHE A 12 7.65 -6.47 -7.63
CA PHE A 12 8.16 -6.40 -6.26
C PHE A 12 7.04 -6.48 -5.22
N LEU A 13 5.95 -5.72 -5.43
CA LEU A 13 4.79 -5.69 -4.55
C LEU A 13 3.50 -5.36 -5.31
N SER A 14 2.38 -5.52 -4.63
CA SER A 14 1.07 -5.01 -5.00
C SER A 14 0.49 -4.18 -3.85
N VAL A 15 -0.34 -3.21 -4.17
CA VAL A 15 -1.06 -2.38 -3.18
C VAL A 15 -2.51 -2.87 -3.01
N PRO A 16 -3.22 -2.45 -1.94
CA PRO A 16 -4.60 -2.84 -1.70
C PRO A 16 -5.55 -2.50 -2.87
N THR A 17 -6.74 -3.09 -2.85
CA THR A 17 -7.81 -2.88 -3.82
C THR A 17 -8.01 -1.40 -4.16
N GLU A 18 -8.06 -1.11 -5.47
CA GLU A 18 -8.30 0.22 -6.05
C GLU A 18 -7.29 1.30 -5.61
N ALA A 19 -6.15 0.92 -5.03
CA ALA A 19 -5.09 1.85 -4.69
C ALA A 19 -4.09 2.02 -5.84
N GLU A 20 -3.41 3.17 -5.86
CA GLU A 20 -2.24 3.40 -6.71
C GLU A 20 -0.94 3.26 -5.90
N THR A 21 0.05 2.59 -6.50
CA THR A 21 1.44 2.64 -6.05
C THR A 21 2.09 3.93 -6.53
N CYS A 22 2.30 4.88 -5.62
CA CYS A 22 2.99 6.13 -5.96
C CYS A 22 4.39 6.18 -5.34
N GLY A 23 5.37 6.50 -6.20
CA GLY A 23 6.74 6.89 -5.85
C GLY A 23 7.40 6.06 -4.74
N PRO A 24 8.14 4.98 -5.07
CA PRO A 24 8.99 4.35 -4.07
C PRO A 24 10.21 5.22 -3.77
N VAL A 25 10.49 5.47 -2.49
CA VAL A 25 11.80 5.95 -2.04
C VAL A 25 12.62 4.73 -1.63
N VAL A 26 13.71 4.47 -2.35
CA VAL A 26 14.60 3.34 -2.09
C VAL A 26 15.79 3.84 -1.27
N HIS A 27 15.93 3.33 -0.06
CA HIS A 27 17.07 3.51 0.83
C HIS A 27 17.89 2.20 0.81
N ASP A 28 18.82 2.12 -0.13
CA ASP A 28 19.58 0.89 -0.43
C ASP A 28 20.57 0.51 0.68
N THR A 29 21.14 1.51 1.36
CA THR A 29 22.13 1.32 2.43
C THR A 29 21.56 0.55 3.62
N GLU A 30 20.29 0.76 3.94
CA GLU A 30 19.56 0.10 5.02
C GLU A 30 18.60 -0.98 4.51
N GLY A 31 18.53 -1.21 3.20
CA GLY A 31 17.65 -2.21 2.60
C GLY A 31 16.16 -1.92 2.79
N MET A 32 15.78 -0.64 2.73
CA MET A 32 14.41 -0.17 2.95
C MET A 32 13.79 0.40 1.66
N VAL A 33 12.51 0.11 1.45
CA VAL A 33 11.70 0.73 0.39
C VAL A 33 10.45 1.33 1.03
N PHE A 34 10.23 2.63 0.85
CA PHE A 34 9.02 3.31 1.29
C PHE A 34 8.10 3.52 0.10
N VAL A 35 6.83 3.15 0.23
CA VAL A 35 5.83 3.28 -0.85
C VAL A 35 4.60 4.03 -0.35
N ALA A 36 4.16 5.04 -1.10
CA ALA A 36 2.90 5.71 -0.84
C ALA A 36 1.75 4.93 -1.50
N VAL A 37 0.85 4.42 -0.68
CA VAL A 37 -0.42 3.81 -1.12
C VAL A 37 -1.44 4.94 -1.22
N GLN A 38 -1.76 5.35 -2.45
CA GLN A 38 -2.72 6.42 -2.69
C GLN A 38 -4.13 5.86 -2.91
N HIS A 39 -5.13 6.62 -2.43
CA HIS A 39 -6.57 6.40 -2.63
C HIS A 39 -7.04 4.93 -2.60
N PRO A 40 -6.74 4.16 -1.53
CA PRO A 40 -7.23 2.79 -1.44
C PRO A 40 -8.77 2.78 -1.45
N GLY A 41 -9.38 1.92 -2.27
CA GLY A 41 -10.84 1.88 -2.42
C GLY A 41 -11.42 3.12 -3.13
N GLU A 42 -10.73 3.66 -4.13
CA GLU A 42 -11.08 4.90 -4.84
C GLU A 42 -12.54 4.96 -5.32
N ASP A 43 -13.11 3.83 -5.75
CA ASP A 43 -14.47 3.77 -6.29
C ASP A 43 -15.55 3.51 -5.22
N GLY A 44 -15.14 3.41 -3.94
CA GLY A 44 -16.04 3.23 -2.81
C GLY A 44 -16.80 4.50 -2.43
N SER A 45 -17.80 4.33 -1.56
CA SER A 45 -18.56 5.43 -0.97
C SER A 45 -18.47 5.44 0.55
N PHE A 46 -18.91 6.51 1.20
CA PHE A 46 -18.96 6.55 2.67
C PHE A 46 -19.75 5.37 3.27
N ALA A 47 -20.89 5.04 2.64
CA ALA A 47 -21.78 3.95 3.07
C ALA A 47 -21.27 2.56 2.69
N GLU A 48 -20.48 2.46 1.61
CA GLU A 48 -20.00 1.21 1.03
C GLU A 48 -18.50 1.33 0.73
N GLN A 49 -17.67 1.03 1.73
CA GLN A 49 -16.21 1.09 1.61
C GLN A 49 -15.69 -0.16 0.90
N HIS A 50 -14.86 0.03 -0.13
CA HIS A 50 -14.23 -1.09 -0.86
C HIS A 50 -12.88 -1.52 -0.27
N SER A 51 -12.24 -0.64 0.52
CA SER A 51 -10.98 -0.92 1.22
C SER A 51 -11.06 -0.49 2.68
N PHE A 52 -10.36 -1.23 3.53
CA PHE A 52 -10.20 -0.92 4.96
C PHE A 52 -8.72 -0.73 5.33
N PHE A 53 -7.84 -0.60 4.33
CA PHE A 53 -6.43 -0.34 4.56
C PHE A 53 -6.23 1.04 5.23
N PRO A 54 -5.28 1.18 6.17
CA PRO A 54 -4.36 0.14 6.66
C PRO A 54 -4.85 -0.61 7.91
N ASP A 55 -5.95 -0.17 8.52
CA ASP A 55 -6.32 -0.61 9.88
C ASP A 55 -7.13 -1.91 9.89
N TYR A 56 -7.78 -2.24 8.78
CA TYR A 56 -8.59 -3.45 8.58
C TYR A 56 -9.62 -3.71 9.69
N VAL A 57 -10.24 -2.65 10.21
CA VAL A 57 -11.25 -2.76 11.27
C VAL A 57 -12.48 -3.52 10.71
N PRO A 58 -12.92 -4.63 11.33
CA PRO A 58 -14.05 -5.43 10.83
C PRO A 58 -15.40 -4.71 10.86
N ALA A 59 -16.37 -5.21 10.10
CA ALA A 59 -17.77 -4.80 10.22
C ALA A 59 -18.33 -5.05 11.63
N GLY A 60 -19.07 -4.09 12.16
CA GLY A 60 -19.68 -4.17 13.50
C GLY A 60 -18.72 -3.95 14.67
N ALA A 61 -17.42 -3.76 14.43
CA ALA A 61 -16.45 -3.42 15.47
C ALA A 61 -16.33 -1.91 15.67
N THR A 62 -16.17 -1.48 16.92
CA THR A 62 -15.77 -0.11 17.26
C THR A 62 -14.26 0.03 17.03
N PRO A 63 -13.78 1.00 16.24
CA PRO A 63 -12.35 1.20 16.03
C PRO A 63 -11.61 1.47 17.35
N PRO A 64 -10.44 0.86 17.59
CA PRO A 64 -9.57 1.27 18.69
C PRO A 64 -9.07 2.70 18.48
N LYS A 65 -8.58 3.34 19.56
CA LYS A 65 -8.05 4.71 19.49
C LYS A 65 -6.93 4.78 18.43
N GLY A 66 -7.09 5.67 17.44
CA GLY A 66 -6.13 5.89 16.36
C GLY A 66 -6.40 5.08 15.08
N ALA A 67 -7.34 4.13 15.13
CA ALA A 67 -7.79 3.38 13.96
C ALA A 67 -9.07 3.98 13.37
N TRP A 68 -9.27 3.69 12.09
CA TRP A 68 -10.42 4.10 11.30
C TRP A 68 -11.00 2.89 10.56
N ARG A 69 -12.33 2.81 10.45
CA ARG A 69 -13.02 1.75 9.72
C ARG A 69 -13.35 2.18 8.28
N GLY A 70 -12.32 2.60 7.56
CA GLY A 70 -12.39 2.94 6.15
C GLY A 70 -11.00 3.14 5.57
N PRO A 71 -10.90 3.53 4.29
CA PRO A 71 -9.63 3.67 3.62
C PRO A 71 -8.87 4.91 4.13
N ARG A 72 -7.55 4.79 4.21
CA ARG A 72 -6.65 5.89 4.54
C ARG A 72 -5.34 5.79 3.75
N PRO A 73 -5.01 6.79 2.90
CA PRO A 73 -3.71 6.87 2.25
C PRO A 73 -2.59 6.78 3.29
N SER A 74 -1.58 5.96 3.03
CA SER A 74 -0.50 5.69 3.98
C SER A 74 0.83 5.43 3.28
N VAL A 75 1.93 5.74 3.96
CA VAL A 75 3.26 5.29 3.55
C VAL A 75 3.54 3.96 4.25
N ILE A 76 3.90 2.93 3.47
CA ILE A 76 4.35 1.64 3.99
C ILE A 76 5.86 1.52 3.86
N GLN A 77 6.47 0.78 4.77
CA GLN A 77 7.88 0.41 4.73
C GLN A 77 8.00 -1.08 4.42
N VAL A 78 8.77 -1.41 3.39
CA VAL A 78 9.19 -2.76 3.06
C VAL A 78 10.66 -2.89 3.38
N TRP A 79 11.03 -3.93 4.12
CA TRP A 79 12.40 -4.22 4.51
C TRP A 79 12.59 -5.72 4.61
N ARG A 80 13.84 -6.18 4.52
CA ARG A 80 14.20 -7.58 4.71
C ARG A 80 14.66 -7.77 6.15
N GLY A 81 13.85 -8.47 6.94
CA GLY A 81 14.17 -8.85 8.33
C GLY A 81 15.20 -9.97 8.44
#